data_AF-A0A4V3RUZ5-F1
#
_entry.id   AF-A0A4V3RUZ5-F1
#
_cell.length_a   1.000
_cell.length_b   1.000
_cell.length_c   1.000
_cell.angle_alpha   90.00
_cell.angle_beta   90.00
_cell.angle_gamma   90.00
#
_symmetry.space_group_name_H-M   'P 1'
#
loop_
_entity.id
_entity.type
_entity.pdbx_description
1 polymer ?
#
loop_
_entity_poly.entity_id
_entity_poly.type
_entity_poly.pdbx_seq_one_letter_code
_entity_poly.pdbx_strand_id
1 'polypeptide(L)' 'MKALHLISAVIGGAIAGAAVGLLVAPEKGDDTRKKILNLLKEKGINLKKSKLEELADEIEDQIEQAL' A
#
# COMPACT_ATOMS: atom_id res chain seq x y z
N MET A 1 23.54 -13.83 30.44
CA MET A 1 22.67 -12.66 30.67
C MET A 1 22.60 -11.69 29.48
N LYS A 2 23.71 -11.32 28.82
CA LYS A 2 23.71 -10.34 27.70
C LYS A 2 22.88 -10.75 26.47
N ALA A 3 22.86 -12.03 26.11
CA ALA A 3 22.12 -12.52 24.93
C ALA A 3 20.59 -12.39 25.08
N LEU A 4 20.06 -12.61 26.29
CA LEU A 4 18.62 -12.53 26.54
C LEU A 4 18.10 -11.09 26.40
N HIS A 5 18.86 -10.11 26.90
CA HIS A 5 18.52 -8.69 26.75
C HIS A 5 18.55 -8.21 25.30
N LEU A 6 19.49 -8.74 24.50
CA LEU A 6 19.55 -8.43 23.08
C LEU A 6 18.32 -8.98 22.33
N ILE A 7 17.96 -10.24 22.60
CA ILE A 7 16.78 -10.87 21.98
C ILE A 7 15.51 -10.11 22.37
N SER A 8 15.35 -9.75 23.65
CA SER A 8 14.19 -8.97 24.10
C SER A 8 14.12 -7.58 23.47
N ALA A 9 15.27 -6.92 23.28
CA ALA A 9 15.34 -5.60 22.67
C ALA A 9 14.97 -5.65 21.18
N VAL A 10 15.40 -6.68 20.45
CA VAL A 10 15.03 -6.88 19.04
C VAL A 10 13.53 -7.15 18.91
N ILE A 11 12.97 -8.03 19.73
CA ILE A 11 11.52 -8.32 19.71
C ILE A 11 10.72 -7.07 20.06
N GLY A 12 11.12 -6.34 21.11
CA GLY A 12 10.47 -5.09 21.50
C GLY A 12 10.55 -4.02 20.41
N GLY A 13 11.71 -3.85 19.78
CA GLY A 13 11.92 -2.93 18.67
C GLY A 13 11.11 -3.30 17.42
N ALA A 14 11.03 -4.59 17.08
CA ALA A 14 10.25 -5.08 15.95
C ALA A 14 8.74 -4.83 16.14
N ILE A 15 8.21 -5.12 17.33
CA ILE A 15 6.79 -4.87 17.64
C ILE A 15 6.48 -3.38 17.61
N ALA A 16 7.32 -2.56 18.26
CA ALA A 16 7.14 -1.11 18.25
C ALA A 16 7.21 -0.52 16.83
N GLY A 17 8.19 -0.97 16.04
CA GLY A 17 8.35 -0.56 14.64
C GLY A 17 7.15 -0.95 13.76
N ALA A 18 6.65 -2.18 13.90
CA ALA A 18 5.48 -2.65 13.17
C ALA A 18 4.20 -1.88 13.57
N ALA A 19 4.02 -1.58 14.86
CA ALA A 19 2.88 -0.81 15.33
C ALA A 19 2.90 0.61 14.75
N VAL A 20 4.05 1.29 14.79
CA VAL A 20 4.22 2.62 14.19
C VAL A 20 4.03 2.57 12.68
N GLY A 21 4.61 1.56 12.01
CA GLY A 21 4.49 1.37 10.57
C GLY A 21 3.04 1.17 10.12
N LEU A 22 2.26 0.37 10.87
CA LEU A 22 0.83 0.15 10.57
C LEU A 22 -0.03 1.39 10.84
N LEU A 23 0.28 2.19 11.86
CA LEU A 23 -0.46 3.42 12.15
C LEU A 23 -0.24 4.51 11.09
N VAL A 24 0.95 4.55 10.50
CA VAL A 24 1.32 5.53 9.45
C VAL A 24 1.10 4.98 8.04
N ALA A 25 0.85 3.67 7.90
CA ALA A 25 0.63 3.04 6.61
C ALA A 25 -0.58 3.64 5.89
N PRO A 26 -0.47 3.89 4.58
CA PRO A 26 -1.62 4.25 3.77
C PRO A 26 -2.61 3.08 3.68
N GLU A 27 -3.81 3.35 3.16
CA GLU A 27 -4.80 2.31 2.93
C GLU A 27 -4.29 1.22 1.96
N LYS A 28 -4.75 -0.02 2.16
CA LYS A 28 -4.36 -1.14 1.31
C LYS A 28 -4.70 -0.83 -0.14
N GLY A 29 -3.74 -1.06 -1.06
CA GLY A 29 -3.90 -0.77 -2.48
C GLY A 29 -5.15 -1.38 -3.12
N ASP A 30 -5.57 -2.57 -2.68
CA ASP A 30 -6.82 -3.19 -3.14
C ASP A 30 -8.07 -2.39 -2.77
N ASP A 31 -8.10 -1.82 -1.57
CA ASP A 31 -9.24 -1.03 -1.11
C ASP A 31 -9.22 0.35 -1.76
N THR A 32 -8.03 0.93 -1.99
CA THR A 32 -7.86 2.15 -2.80
C THR A 32 -8.36 1.93 -4.24
N ARG A 33 -7.97 0.83 -4.91
CA ARG A 33 -8.45 0.47 -6.26
C ARG A 33 -9.98 0.28 -6.29
N LYS A 34 -10.57 -0.34 -5.27
CA LYS A 34 -12.04 -0.44 -5.14
C LYS A 34 -12.69 0.93 -4.95
N LYS A 35 -12.13 1.80 -4.11
CA LYS A 35 -12.63 3.17 -3.90
C LYS A 35 -12.63 3.97 -5.21
N ILE A 36 -11.57 3.86 -6.01
CA ILE A 36 -11.49 4.50 -7.33
C ILE A 36 -12.61 3.99 -8.23
N LEU A 37 -12.83 2.67 -8.32
CA LEU A 37 -13.92 2.10 -9.12
C LEU A 37 -15.30 2.59 -8.67
N ASN A 38 -15.52 2.71 -7.35
CA ASN A 38 -16.78 3.21 -6.81
C ASN A 38 -16.98 4.69 -7.16
N LEU A 39 -15.97 5.53 -6.99
CA LEU A 39 -16.02 6.95 -7.36
C LEU A 39 -16.27 7.14 -8.87
N LEU A 40 -15.67 6.30 -9.71
CA LEU A 40 -15.92 6.33 -11.16
C LEU A 40 -17.35 5.94 -11.50
N LYS A 41 -17.90 4.91 -10.84
CA LYS A 41 -19.30 4.49 -11.02
C LYS A 41 -20.30 5.55 -10.59
N GLU A 42 -20.05 6.23 -9.47
CA GLU A 42 -20.86 7.36 -9.01
C GLU A 42 -20.87 8.51 -10.03
N LYS A 43 -19.78 8.68 -10.77
CA LYS A 43 -19.69 9.64 -11.89
C LYS A 43 -20.25 9.10 -13.22
N GLY A 44 -20.84 7.90 -13.23
CA GLY A 44 -21.43 7.27 -14.41
C GLY A 44 -20.45 6.51 -15.31
N ILE A 45 -19.19 6.34 -14.88
CA ILE A 45 -18.15 5.65 -15.63
C ILE A 45 -18.03 4.21 -15.11
N ASN A 46 -18.39 3.23 -15.94
CA ASN A 46 -18.24 1.82 -15.61
C ASN A 46 -16.92 1.26 -16.16
N LEU A 47 -15.89 1.23 -15.32
CA LEU A 47 -14.57 0.71 -15.68
C LEU A 47 -14.43 -0.77 -15.26
N LYS A 48 -13.88 -1.61 -16.16
CA LYS A 48 -13.51 -3.00 -15.85
C LYS A 48 -12.22 -3.03 -15.04
N LYS A 49 -12.09 -4.00 -14.12
CA LYS A 49 -10.88 -4.17 -13.29
C LYS A 49 -9.59 -4.28 -14.13
N SER A 50 -9.62 -5.06 -15.21
CA SER A 50 -8.46 -5.23 -16.11
C SER A 50 -7.98 -3.92 -16.72
N LYS A 51 -8.90 -2.99 -17.01
CA LYS A 51 -8.55 -1.68 -17.58
C LYS A 51 -8.02 -0.73 -16.52
N LEU A 52 -8.43 -0.89 -15.25
CA LEU A 52 -7.84 -0.15 -14.14
C LEU A 52 -6.39 -0.60 -13.89
N GLU A 53 -6.10 -1.90 -14.02
CA GLU A 53 -4.74 -2.45 -13.93
C GLU A 53 -3.85 -1.92 -15.06
N GLU A 54 -4.32 -2.02 -16.31
CA GLU A 54 -3.61 -1.48 -17.47
C GLU A 54 -3.27 0.03 -17.33
N LEU A 55 -4.20 0.83 -16.79
CA LEU A 55 -3.94 2.25 -16.52
C LEU A 55 -2.92 2.47 -15.39
N ALA A 56 -2.89 1.59 -14.39
CA ALA A 56 -1.90 1.68 -13.32
C ALA A 56 -0.51 1.35 -13.86
N ASP A 57 -0.40 0.32 -14.69
CA ASP A 57 0.85 -0.08 -15.36
C ASP A 57 1.34 1.05 -16.30
N GLU A 58 0.44 1.68 -17.07
CA GLU A 58 0.80 2.80 -17.94
C GLU A 58 1.33 4.02 -17.16
N ILE A 59 0.78 4.30 -15.97
CA ILE A 59 1.28 5.37 -15.09
C ILE A 59 2.67 5.01 -14.56
N GLU A 60 2.89 3.76 -14.19
CA GLU A 60 4.21 3.27 -13.73
C GLU A 60 5.26 3.42 -14.83
N ASP A 61 4.96 2.95 -16.04
CA ASP A 61 5.82 3.10 -17.22
C ASP A 61 6.15 4.57 -17.51
N GLN A 62 5.16 5.48 -17.40
CA GLN A 62 5.39 6.91 -17.61
C GLN A 62 6.29 7.54 -16.54
N ILE A 63 6.17 7.10 -15.28
CA ILE A 63 7.04 7.58 -14.19
C ILE A 63 8.46 7.09 -14.41
N GLU A 64 8.64 5.82 -14.78
CA GLU A 64 9.97 5.27 -15.07
C GLU A 64 10.64 5.95 -16.26
N GLN A 65 9.90 6.27 -17.32
CA GLN A 65 10.42 7.00 -18.47
C GLN A 65 10.73 8.48 -18.18
N ALA A 66 10.07 9.07 -17.18
CA ALA A 66 10.29 10.46 -16.78
C ALA A 66 11.45 10.64 -15.80
N LEU A 67 11.96 9.56 -15.22
CA LEU A 67 13.12 9.50 -14.32
C LEU A 67 14.41 9.18 -15.09
#